data_AF-A0A358EPQ1-F1
#
_entry.id   AF-A0A358EPQ1-F1
#
_cell.length_a   1.000
_cell.length_b   1.000
_cell.length_c   1.000
_cell.angle_alpha   90.00
_cell.angle_beta   90.00
_cell.angle_gamma   90.00
#
_symmetry.space_group_name_H-M   'P 1'
#
loop_
_entity.id
_entity.type
_entity.pdbx_description
1 polymer ?
#
loop_
_entity_poly.entity_id
_entity_poly.type
_entity_poly.pdbx_seq_one_letter_code
_entity_poly.pdbx_strand_id
1 'polypeptide(L)' 'MDLIAIALAALGFISIIGSIFIWNIKKGETAEEKAHAERFGIFIGLWAPTFFALAVLAKVM' A
#
# COMPACT_ATOMS: atom_id res chain seq x y z
N MET A 1 7.19 7.02 20.96
CA MET A 1 6.09 7.26 20.00
C MET A 1 6.57 7.64 18.61
N ASP A 2 7.60 8.48 18.46
CA ASP A 2 8.11 8.91 17.15
C ASP A 2 8.56 7.79 16.20
N LEU A 3 9.26 6.78 16.71
CA LEU A 3 9.69 5.64 15.88
C LEU A 3 8.50 4.91 15.25
N ILE A 4 7.40 4.74 16.00
CA ILE A 4 6.19 4.07 15.54
C ILE A 4 5.52 4.90 14.44
N ALA A 5 5.42 6.22 14.64
CA ALA A 5 4.88 7.13 13.64
C ALA A 5 5.70 7.08 12.33
N ILE A 6 7.03 7.11 12.41
CA ILE A 6 7.92 7.00 11.24
C ILE A 6 7.75 5.66 10.53
N ALA A 7 7.71 4.55 11.28
CA ALA A 7 7.51 3.23 10.70
C ALA A 7 6.18 3.10 9.96
N LEU A 8 5.09 3.62 10.54
CA LEU A 8 3.77 3.62 9.92
C LEU A 8 3.74 4.50 8.67
N ALA A 9 4.37 5.68 8.70
CA ALA A 9 4.49 6.51 7.51
C ALA A 9 5.26 5.79 6.38
N ALA A 10 6.37 5.11 6.72
CA ALA A 10 7.12 4.30 5.76
C ALA A 10 6.26 3.17 5.17
N LEU A 11 5.45 2.48 5.99
CA LEU A 11 4.49 1.46 5.52
C LEU A 11 3.45 2.03 4.55
N GLY A 12 2.99 3.27 4.77
CA GLY A 12 2.11 3.97 3.83
C GLY A 12 2.74 4.14 2.46
N PHE A 13 4.00 4.61 2.40
CA PHE A 13 4.73 4.72 1.13
C PHE A 13 5.04 3.36 0.50
N ILE A 14 5.40 2.36 1.31
CA ILE A 14 5.64 0.99 0.85
C ILE A 14 4.36 0.38 0.27
N SER A 15 3.18 0.65 0.84
CA SER A 15 1.90 0.20 0.31
C SER A 15 1.63 0.78 -1.09
N ILE A 16 1.92 2.06 -1.30
CA ILE A 16 1.80 2.71 -2.62
C ILE A 16 2.75 2.05 -3.62
N ILE A 17 4.05 2.02 -3.32
CA ILE A 17 5.06 1.46 -4.23
C ILE A 17 4.80 -0.03 -4.48
N GLY A 18 4.48 -0.76 -3.42
CA GLY A 18 4.15 -2.18 -3.46
C GLY A 18 2.95 -2.47 -4.35
N SER A 19 1.90 -1.63 -4.33
CA SER A 19 0.73 -1.80 -5.20
C SER A 19 1.09 -1.74 -6.69
N ILE A 20 1.93 -0.78 -7.08
CA ILE A 20 2.39 -0.59 -8.46
C ILE A 20 3.29 -1.75 -8.88
N PHE A 21 4.21 -2.15 -8.00
CA PHE A 21 5.15 -3.24 -8.26
C PHE A 21 4.44 -4.59 -8.40
N ILE A 22 3.50 -4.89 -7.51
CA ILE A 22 2.68 -6.11 -7.55
C ILE A 22 1.88 -6.18 -8.84
N TRP A 23 1.20 -5.09 -9.23
CA TRP A 23 0.47 -5.07 -10.50
C TRP A 23 1.40 -5.39 -11.67
N ASN A 24 2.58 -4.75 -11.72
CA ASN A 24 3.51 -4.95 -12.82
C ASN A 24 4.02 -6.40 -12.92
N ILE A 25 4.25 -7.06 -11.78
CA ILE A 25 4.67 -8.48 -11.73
C ILE A 25 3.51 -9.44 -12.05
N LYS A 26 2.28 -9.11 -11.65
CA LYS A 26 1.14 -10.03 -11.68
C LYS A 26 0.19 -9.87 -12.87
N LYS A 27 0.27 -8.77 -13.62
CA LYS A 27 -0.68 -8.43 -14.69
C LYS A 27 -0.81 -9.48 -15.79
N GLY A 28 0.18 -10.34 -16.02
CA GLY A 28 0.14 -11.34 -17.09
C GLY A 28 -0.12 -10.73 -18.46
N GLU A 29 -0.65 -11.52 -19.38
CA GLU A 29 -0.90 -11.10 -20.77
C GLU A 29 -2.39 -11.04 -21.09
N THR A 30 -3.17 -11.96 -20.50
CA THR A 30 -4.62 -12.06 -20.72
C THR A 30 -5.40 -10.95 -20.01
N ALA A 31 -6.64 -10.72 -20.44
CA ALA A 31 -7.49 -9.71 -19.83
C ALA A 31 -7.88 -10.08 -18.39
N GLU A 32 -8.11 -11.36 -18.13
CA GLU A 32 -8.46 -11.90 -16.83
C GLU A 32 -7.32 -11.72 -15.82
N GLU A 33 -6.07 -12.00 -16.23
CA GLU A 33 -4.89 -11.81 -15.39
C GLU A 33 -4.67 -10.33 -15.05
N LYS A 34 -4.84 -9.43 -16.03
CA LYS A 34 -4.75 -7.98 -15.82
C LYS A 34 -5.77 -7.50 -14.82
N ALA A 35 -7.04 -7.88 -14.99
CA ALA A 35 -8.11 -7.52 -14.08
C ALA A 35 -7.89 -8.07 -12.67
N HIS A 36 -7.34 -9.28 -12.53
CA HIS A 36 -6.97 -9.83 -11.23
C HIS A 36 -5.84 -9.02 -10.56
N ALA A 37 -4.78 -8.73 -11.31
CA ALA A 37 -3.64 -7.96 -10.82
C ALA A 37 -4.03 -6.53 -10.42
N GLU A 38 -4.93 -5.89 -11.16
CA GLU A 38 -5.47 -4.56 -10.82
C GLU A 38 -6.22 -4.59 -9.49
N ARG A 39 -7.15 -5.54 -9.32
CA ARG A 39 -7.90 -5.70 -8.05
C ARG A 39 -6.98 -5.96 -6.87
N PHE A 40 -5.97 -6.81 -7.07
CA PHE A 40 -4.99 -7.11 -6.03
C PHE A 40 -4.09 -5.91 -5.70
N GLY A 41 -3.62 -5.19 -6.72
CA GLY A 41 -2.88 -3.93 -6.56
C GLY A 41 -3.69 -2.88 -5.80
N ILE A 42 -4.94 -2.66 -6.18
CA ILE A 42 -5.85 -1.73 -5.49
C ILE A 42 -6.03 -2.12 -4.02
N PHE A 43 -6.26 -3.41 -3.74
CA PHE A 43 -6.39 -3.89 -2.37
C PHE A 43 -5.17 -3.53 -1.51
N ILE A 44 -3.96 -3.70 -2.05
CA ILE A 44 -2.71 -3.32 -1.36
C ILE A 44 -2.61 -1.79 -1.20
N GLY A 45 -2.92 -1.02 -2.25
CA GLY A 45 -2.82 0.44 -2.25
C GLY A 45 -3.81 1.12 -1.30
N LEU A 46 -4.96 0.51 -1.04
CA LEU A 46 -5.97 1.02 -0.10
C LEU A 46 -5.49 1.05 1.37
N TRP A 47 -4.41 0.35 1.71
CA TRP A 47 -3.84 0.39 3.06
C TRP A 47 -3.03 1.66 3.35
N ALA A 48 -2.54 2.36 2.32
CA ALA A 48 -1.76 3.59 2.46
C ALA A 48 -2.42 4.66 3.36
N PRO A 49 -3.69 5.06 3.14
CA PRO A 49 -4.36 6.03 4.02
C PRO A 49 -4.47 5.54 5.46
N THR A 50 -4.72 4.25 5.69
CA THR A 50 -4.79 3.68 7.04
C THR A 50 -3.45 3.81 7.75
N PHE A 51 -2.35 3.45 7.10
CA PHE A 51 -1.02 3.59 7.69
C PHE A 51 -0.66 5.04 8.00
N PHE A 52 -0.99 5.99 7.11
CA PHE A 52 -0.76 7.41 7.38
C PHE A 52 -1.62 7.95 8.52
N ALA A 53 -2.89 7.55 8.60
CA ALA A 53 -3.76 7.93 9.71
C ALA A 53 -3.22 7.43 11.05
N LEU A 54 -2.78 6.16 11.10
CA LEU A 54 -2.14 5.59 12.29
C LEU A 54 -0.83 6.29 12.63
N ALA A 55 -0.03 6.70 11.63
CA ALA A 55 1.20 7.45 11.86
C ALA A 55 0.93 8.78 12.55
N VAL A 56 -0.11 9.51 12.12
CA VAL A 56 -0.53 10.78 12.74
C VAL A 56 -1.02 10.53 14.17
N LEU A 57 -1.89 9.54 14.37
CA LEU A 57 -2.38 9.20 15.71
C LEU A 57 -1.24 8.85 16.67
N ALA A 58 -0.30 8.02 16.22
CA ALA A 58 0.88 7.64 17.01
C ALA A 58 1.83 8.82 17.27
N LYS A 59 1.78 9.90 16.49
CA LYS A 59 2.60 11.10 16.72
C LYS A 59 1.93 12.07 17.71
N VAL A 60 0.61 12.06 17.77
CA VAL A 60 -0.19 12.94 18.63
C VAL A 60 -0.31 12.40 20.07
N MET A 61 -0.26 11.07 20.23
CA MET A 61 -0.20 10.40 21.53
C MET A 61 1.21 10.38 22.12
#